data_AF-A0A4Q1VUD8-F1
#
_entry.id   AF-A0A4Q1VUD8-F1
#
_cell.length_a   1.000
_cell.length_b   1.000
_cell.length_c   1.000
_cell.angle_alpha   90.00
_cell.angle_beta   90.00
_cell.angle_gamma   90.00
#
_symmetry.space_group_name_H-M   'P 1'
#
loop_
_entity.id
_entity.type
_entity.pdbx_description
1 polymer ?
#
loop_
_entity_poly.entity_id
_entity_poly.type
_entity_poly.pdbx_seq_one_letter_code
_entity_poly.pdbx_strand_id
1 'polypeptide(L)' 'MIQIIAVLCNLSSPANCHEQTVTTSDFADVSMQSCLMGAPQLADWMKLHPSERLAGWRCVIGTQDGRGA' A
#
# COMPACT_ATOMS: atom_id res chain seq x y z
N MET A 1 -11.61 4.00 9.61
CA MET A 1 -10.18 4.13 9.24
C MET A 1 -10.00 3.62 7.83
N ILE A 2 -9.24 4.35 7.01
CA ILE A 2 -8.97 4.00 5.60
C ILE A 2 -7.48 3.67 5.51
N GLN A 3 -7.15 2.56 4.87
CA GLN A 3 -5.79 2.05 4.73
C GLN A 3 -5.47 1.85 3.25
N ILE A 4 -4.21 2.05 2.89
CA ILE A 4 -3.70 1.70 1.56
C ILE A 4 -2.75 0.53 1.71
N ILE A 5 -3.09 -0.57 1.04
CA ILE A 5 -2.23 -1.74 0.92
C ILE A 5 -1.59 -1.72 -0.46
N ALA A 6 -0.27 -1.73 -0.48
CA ALA A 6 0.53 -1.98 -1.67
C ALA A 6 0.94 -3.45 -1.72
N VAL A 7 0.86 -4.06 -2.89
CA VAL A 7 1.51 -5.34 -3.17
C VAL A 7 2.86 -5.02 -3.78
N LEU A 8 3.91 -5.43 -3.09
CA LEU A 8 5.29 -5.13 -3.43
C LEU A 8 6.02 -6.42 -3.76
N CYS A 9 6.64 -6.47 -4.92
CA CYS A 9 7.46 -7.60 -5.33
C CYS A 9 8.93 -7.20 -5.31
N ASN A 10 9.78 -8.09 -4.81
CA ASN A 10 11.22 -7.86 -4.80
C ASN A 10 11.74 -7.79 -6.25
N LEU A 11 12.54 -6.76 -6.59
CA LEU A 11 13.14 -6.64 -7.92
C LEU A 11 14.03 -7.83 -8.29
N SER A 12 14.76 -8.39 -7.32
CA SER A 12 15.64 -9.55 -7.50
C SER A 12 14.88 -10.88 -7.54
N SER A 13 13.61 -10.91 -7.14
CA SER A 13 12.77 -12.11 -7.16
C SER A 13 11.31 -11.71 -7.37
N PRO A 14 10.88 -11.50 -8.64
CA PRO A 14 9.56 -10.96 -8.95
C PRO A 14 8.39 -11.89 -8.59
N ALA A 15 8.67 -13.15 -8.26
CA ALA A 15 7.67 -14.08 -7.70
C ALA A 15 7.47 -13.90 -6.18
N ASN A 16 8.36 -13.17 -5.50
CA ASN A 16 8.27 -12.93 -4.07
C ASN A 16 7.61 -11.57 -3.83
N CYS A 17 6.28 -11.60 -3.71
CA CYS A 17 5.45 -10.43 -3.45
C CYS A 17 4.86 -10.49 -2.06
N HIS A 18 4.75 -9.33 -1.41
CA HIS A 18 4.14 -9.21 -0.09
C HIS A 18 3.25 -7.96 -0.04
N GLU A 19 2.24 -8.03 0.82
CA GLU A 19 1.36 -6.91 1.10
C GLU A 19 2.01 -6.01 2.16
N GLN A 20 2.06 -4.71 1.90
CA GLN A 20 2.56 -3.73 2.85
C GLN A 20 1.57 -2.58 2.95
N THR A 21 1.27 -2.21 4.19
CA THR A 21 0.40 -1.06 4.46
C THR A 21 1.24 0.21 4.33
N VAL A 22 0.95 1.01 3.31
CA VAL A 22 1.73 2.22 2.96
C VAL A 22 1.22 3.45 3.70
N THR A 23 0.01 3.37 4.27
CA THR A 23 -0.43 4.32 5.30
C THR A 23 0.42 4.12 6.54
N THR A 24 1.48 4.93 6.68
CA THR A 24 2.19 5.09 7.95
C THR A 24 1.14 5.48 8.99
N SER A 25 1.15 4.83 10.16
CA SER A 25 0.19 5.07 11.26
C SER A 25 0.11 6.54 11.74
N ASP A 26 0.95 7.43 11.19
CA ASP A 26 0.98 8.88 11.43
C ASP A 26 0.15 9.69 10.40
N PHE A 27 -0.13 9.14 9.21
CA PHE A 27 -1.00 9.78 8.21
C PHE A 27 -2.46 9.49 8.53
N ALA A 28 -2.94 10.10 9.62
CA ALA A 28 -4.29 9.93 10.16
C ALA A 28 -5.42 10.43 9.25
N ASP A 29 -5.13 11.03 8.08
CA ASP A 29 -6.15 11.60 7.19
C ASP A 29 -5.99 11.19 5.73
N VAL A 30 -5.95 9.87 5.47
CA VAL A 30 -6.24 9.41 4.10
C VAL A 30 -7.74 9.46 3.90
N SER A 31 -8.21 10.54 3.28
CA SER A 31 -9.57 10.65 2.76
C SER A 31 -9.85 9.57 1.71
N MET A 32 -11.09 9.06 1.65
CA MET A 32 -11.54 8.05 0.67
C MET A 32 -11.25 8.46 -0.77
N GLN A 33 -11.35 9.76 -1.04
CA GLN A 33 -11.04 10.40 -2.32
C GLN A 33 -9.56 10.22 -2.69
N SER A 34 -8.66 10.54 -1.76
CA SER A 34 -7.20 10.38 -1.92
C SER A 34 -6.81 8.91 -2.09
N CYS A 35 -7.50 8.02 -1.38
CA CYS A 35 -7.31 6.59 -1.49
C CYS A 35 -7.70 6.09 -2.89
N LEU A 36 -8.89 6.44 -3.40
CA LEU A 36 -9.37 6.02 -4.72
C LEU A 36 -8.56 6.63 -5.88
N MET A 37 -8.03 7.84 -5.71
CA MET A 37 -7.22 8.49 -6.74
C MET A 37 -5.78 7.94 -6.84
N GLY A 38 -5.41 6.94 -6.04
CA GLY A 38 -4.05 6.38 -6.04
C GLY A 38 -3.10 7.27 -5.28
N ALA A 39 -3.33 7.33 -3.96
CA ALA A 39 -2.78 8.36 -3.10
C ALA A 39 -1.29 8.66 -3.39
N PRO A 40 -0.93 9.94 -3.57
CA PRO A 40 0.44 10.36 -3.89
C PRO A 40 1.50 9.83 -2.90
N GLN A 41 1.09 9.54 -1.66
CA GLN A 41 1.93 8.88 -0.65
C GLN A 41 2.51 7.52 -1.09
N LEU A 42 1.85 6.79 -1.99
CA LEU A 42 2.39 5.55 -2.56
C LEU A 42 3.60 5.83 -3.46
N ALA A 43 3.55 6.93 -4.21
CA ALA A 43 4.67 7.36 -5.04
C ALA A 43 5.85 7.82 -4.18
N ASP A 44 5.61 8.53 -3.08
CA ASP A 44 6.68 8.91 -2.14
C ASP A 44 7.25 7.70 -1.39
N TRP A 45 6.42 6.74 -1.00
CA TRP A 45 6.87 5.48 -0.41
C TRP A 45 7.75 4.69 -1.40
N MET A 46 7.36 4.59 -2.67
CA MET A 46 8.19 3.93 -3.69
C MET A 46 9.56 4.59 -3.90
N LYS A 47 9.69 5.91 -3.70
CA LYS A 47 10.99 6.60 -3.77
C LYS A 47 11.93 6.16 -2.66
N LEU A 48 11.38 5.84 -1.48
CA LEU A 48 12.16 5.36 -0.33
C LEU A 48 12.51 3.87 -0.45
N HIS A 49 11.77 3.10 -1.24
CA HIS A 49 11.92 1.66 -1.41
C HIS A 49 12.21 1.25 -2.87
N PRO A 50 13.35 1.68 -3.47
CA PRO A 50 13.65 1.43 -4.88
C PRO A 50 13.95 -0.04 -5.21
N SER A 51 14.21 -0.87 -4.20
CA SER A 51 14.44 -2.33 -4.34
C SER A 51 13.15 -3.13 -4.50
N GLU A 52 12.00 -2.47 -4.34
CA GLU A 52 10.68 -3.10 -4.41
C GLU A 52 9.89 -2.51 -5.58
N ARG A 53 9.17 -3.36 -6.30
CA ARG A 53 8.27 -2.98 -7.38
C ARG A 53 6.84 -3.07 -6.91
N LEU A 54 6.08 -2.01 -7.13
CA LEU A 54 4.65 -2.03 -6.95
C LEU A 54 4.01 -2.91 -8.03
N ALA A 55 3.45 -4.05 -7.62
CA ALA A 55 2.67 -4.92 -8.50
C ALA A 55 1.19 -4.56 -8.51
N GLY A 56 0.70 -3.93 -7.43
CA GLY A 56 -0.67 -3.47 -7.33
C GLY A 56 -0.88 -2.72 -6.04
N TRP A 57 -2.01 -2.03 -5.92
CA TRP A 57 -2.41 -1.37 -4.70
C TRP A 57 -3.93 -1.41 -4.54
N ARG A 58 -4.40 -1.40 -3.30
CA ARG A 58 -5.82 -1.38 -2.98
C ARG A 58 -6.11 -0.44 -1.84
N CYS A 59 -7.20 0.31 -2.00
CA CYS A 59 -7.81 1.07 -0.94
C CYS A 59 -8.72 0.17 -0.11
N VAL A 60 -8.57 0.18 1.20
CA VAL A 60 -9.44 -0.58 2.09
C VAL A 60 -10.00 0.31 3.18
N ILE A 61 -11.31 0.25 3.34
CA ILE A 61 -12.05 1.03 4.33
C ILE A 61 -12.38 0.06 5.48
N GLY A 62 -11.67 0.16 6.60
CA GLY A 62 -11.79 -0.72 7.78
C GLY A 62 -10.45 -1.24 8.31
N THR A 63 -10.44 -1.77 9.53
CA THR A 63 -9.32 -2.60 10.05
C THR A 63 -9.26 -3.89 9.24
N GLN A 64 -8.23 -4.08 8.44
CA GLN A 64 -7.91 -5.44 7.98
C GLN A 64 -7.24 -6.19 9.13
N ASP A 65 -8.06 -6.69 10.05
CA ASP A 65 -7.74 -7.94 10.72
C ASP A 65 -7.90 -9.04 9.66
N GLY A 66 -6.79 -9.74 9.37
CA GLY A 66 -6.73 -10.69 8.26
C GLY A 66 -7.83 -11.75 8.34
N ARG A 67 -8.79 -11.71 7.41
CA ARG A 67 -9.57 -12.90 7.06
C ARG A 67 -10.33 -12.72 5.75
N GLY A 68 -9.98 -13.55 4.77
CA GLY A 68 -10.78 -13.83 3.59
C GLY A 68 -10.52 -15.27 3.19
N ALA A 69 -11.30 -16.17 3.81
CA ALA A 69 -11.58 -17.59 3.56
C ALA A 69 -10.69 -18.39 2.60
#